data_AF-A0A2V8Y475-F1
#
_entry.id   AF-A0A2V8Y475-F1
#
_cell.length_a   1.000
_cell.length_b   1.000
_cell.length_c   1.000
_cell.angle_alpha   90.00
_cell.angle_beta   90.00
_cell.angle_gamma   90.00
#
_symmetry.space_group_name_H-M   'P 1'
#
loop_
_entity.id
_entity.type
_entity.pdbx_description
1 polymer ?
#
loop_
_entity_poly.entity_id
_entity_poly.type
_entity_poly.pdbx_seq_one_letter_code
_entity_poly.pdbx_strand_id
1 'polypeptide(L)'
;MRHSWPPTGSIDSPSGNVMILAGQSVSFSGSGTDPDGAITAYSWSFPGGEPESSNVAMPGEVTYSTPGTFVATFTVSDDAGITDPTPPTRAIIVLPVPCLILCNPF
;
A
#
# COMPACT_ATOMS: atom_id res chain seq x y z
N MET A 1 28.37 19.73 -10.57
CA MET A 1 27.08 19.02 -10.68
C MET A 1 26.49 19.03 -9.28
N ARG A 2 25.27 19.51 -9.09
CA ARG A 2 24.61 19.38 -7.78
C ARG A 2 24.01 17.97 -7.75
N HIS A 3 24.41 17.16 -6.77
CA HIS A 3 23.73 15.89 -6.49
C HIS A 3 22.34 16.22 -5.94
N SER A 4 21.31 15.54 -6.45
CA SER A 4 19.96 15.55 -5.88
C SER A 4 19.90 14.49 -4.78
N TRP A 5 19.21 14.80 -3.68
CA TRP A 5 18.97 13.89 -2.57
C TRP A 5 17.75 13.02 -2.87
N PRO A 6 17.76 11.73 -2.48
CA PRO A 6 16.62 10.86 -2.74
C PRO A 6 15.37 11.33 -1.98
N PRO A 7 14.17 11.16 -2.56
CA PRO A 7 12.92 11.44 -1.88
C PRO A 7 12.66 10.38 -0.78
N THR A 8 11.74 10.69 0.12
CA THR A 8 11.23 9.79 1.15
C THR A 8 9.71 9.72 1.08
N GLY A 9 9.15 8.52 0.97
CA GLY A 9 7.72 8.23 1.04
C GLY A 9 7.26 7.89 2.45
N SER A 10 6.00 8.20 2.75
CA SER A 10 5.29 7.80 3.97
C SER A 10 3.94 7.18 3.61
N ILE A 11 3.59 6.10 4.31
CA ILE A 11 2.23 5.55 4.30
C ILE A 11 1.48 6.16 5.48
N ASP A 12 0.54 7.06 5.17
CA ASP A 12 -0.23 7.83 6.15
C ASP A 12 -1.45 7.02 6.63
N SER A 13 -2.07 6.24 5.74
CA SER A 13 -3.08 5.23 6.06
C SER A 13 -2.81 3.93 5.30
N PRO A 14 -2.91 2.75 5.95
CA PRO A 14 -3.08 2.60 7.40
C PRO A 14 -1.82 3.02 8.16
N SER A 15 -1.96 3.48 9.41
CA SER A 15 -0.82 3.94 10.24
C SER A 15 0.11 2.81 10.70
N GLY A 16 -0.30 1.55 10.50
CA GLY A 16 0.48 0.35 10.80
C GLY A 16 -0.09 -0.87 10.10
N ASN A 17 0.46 -2.04 10.42
CA ASN A 17 -0.04 -3.31 9.88
C ASN A 17 -1.48 -3.54 10.32
N VAL A 18 -2.27 -4.18 9.47
CA VAL A 18 -3.69 -4.43 9.72
C VAL A 18 -4.03 -5.91 9.61
N MET A 19 -5.08 -6.31 10.32
CA MET A 19 -5.68 -7.63 10.24
C MET A 19 -7.15 -7.48 9.91
N ILE A 20 -7.59 -8.08 8.81
CA ILE A 20 -8.95 -7.99 8.27
C ILE A 20 -9.49 -9.37 7.92
N LEU A 21 -10.80 -9.48 7.69
CA LEU A 21 -11.41 -10.68 7.10
C LEU A 21 -11.39 -10.57 5.57
N ALA A 22 -11.34 -11.72 4.89
CA ALA A 22 -11.49 -11.79 3.45
C ALA A 22 -12.78 -11.10 2.98
N GLY A 23 -12.65 -10.27 1.95
CA GLY A 23 -13.71 -9.42 1.38
C GLY A 23 -13.77 -8.01 1.98
N GLN A 24 -12.97 -7.70 3.02
CA GLN A 24 -12.86 -6.34 3.55
C GLN A 24 -11.85 -5.49 2.78
N SER A 25 -11.97 -4.18 2.94
CA SER A 25 -11.11 -3.18 2.31
C SER A 25 -10.22 -2.47 3.33
N VAL A 26 -9.08 -1.98 2.85
CA VAL A 26 -8.15 -1.12 3.59
C VAL A 26 -8.01 0.20 2.83
N SER A 27 -8.19 1.31 3.54
CA SER A 27 -8.00 2.64 2.97
C SER A 27 -6.52 3.02 2.95
N PHE A 28 -5.98 3.28 1.76
CA PHE A 28 -4.61 3.68 1.55
C PHE A 28 -4.47 5.15 1.19
N SER A 29 -3.53 5.80 1.86
CA SER A 29 -3.04 7.14 1.54
C SER A 29 -1.56 7.25 1.90
N GLY A 30 -0.84 8.06 1.14
CA GLY A 30 0.57 8.32 1.38
C GLY A 30 0.97 9.72 0.95
N SER A 31 2.17 10.10 1.37
CA SER A 31 2.79 11.39 1.10
C SER A 31 4.27 11.19 0.78
N GLY A 32 4.86 12.17 0.10
CA GLY A 32 6.29 12.17 -0.21
C GLY A 32 6.92 13.50 0.11
N THR A 33 8.19 13.47 0.51
CA THR A 33 9.01 14.67 0.72
C THR A 33 10.35 14.49 0.05
N ASP A 34 10.87 15.58 -0.51
CA ASP A 34 12.19 15.64 -1.11
C ASP A 34 12.92 16.86 -0.52
N PRO A 35 14.13 16.71 0.05
CA PRO A 35 14.90 17.81 0.61
C PRO A 35 15.35 18.89 -0.39
N ASP A 36 15.55 18.54 -1.66
CA ASP A 36 16.13 19.45 -2.66
C ASP A 36 15.49 19.41 -4.05
N GLY A 37 14.45 18.61 -4.23
CA GLY A 37 13.59 18.56 -5.41
C GLY A 37 12.10 18.59 -5.07
N ALA A 38 11.30 18.07 -5.99
CA ALA A 38 9.86 17.93 -5.83
C ALA A 38 9.40 16.52 -6.23
N ILE A 39 8.44 15.98 -5.47
CA ILE A 39 7.82 14.70 -5.82
C ILE A 39 7.03 14.84 -7.12
N THR A 40 7.35 14.02 -8.11
CA THR A 40 6.70 14.02 -9.44
C THR A 40 5.85 12.79 -9.69
N ALA A 41 6.10 11.69 -8.98
CA ALA A 41 5.36 10.45 -9.17
C ALA A 41 5.12 9.69 -7.86
N TYR A 42 4.01 8.95 -7.86
CA TYR A 42 3.58 8.03 -6.81
C TYR A 42 3.37 6.66 -7.43
N SER A 43 3.73 5.60 -6.72
CA SER A 43 3.48 4.22 -7.15
C SER A 43 3.16 3.34 -5.95
N TRP A 44 1.99 2.73 -5.99
CA TRP A 44 1.51 1.75 -5.03
C TRP A 44 1.48 0.36 -5.64
N SER A 45 1.88 -0.62 -4.85
CA SER A 45 1.63 -2.04 -5.13
C SER A 45 0.84 -2.65 -3.98
N PHE A 46 -0.27 -3.32 -4.32
CA PHE A 46 -1.18 -4.00 -3.42
C PHE A 46 -1.34 -5.48 -3.83
N PRO A 47 -0.32 -6.34 -3.67
CA PRO A 47 -0.43 -7.73 -4.07
C PRO A 47 -1.67 -8.39 -3.41
N GLY A 48 -2.52 -9.04 -4.20
CA GLY A 48 -3.74 -9.68 -3.71
C GLY A 48 -4.89 -8.74 -3.32
N GLY A 49 -4.72 -7.43 -3.53
CA GLY A 49 -5.76 -6.41 -3.37
C GLY A 49 -6.37 -6.02 -4.72
N GLU A 50 -7.60 -5.51 -4.71
CA GLU A 50 -8.27 -4.93 -5.88
C GLU A 50 -8.59 -3.45 -5.58
N PRO A 51 -8.01 -2.49 -6.34
CA PRO A 51 -7.03 -2.69 -7.42
C PRO A 51 -5.64 -3.14 -6.92
N GLU A 52 -4.88 -3.85 -7.76
CA GLU A 52 -3.53 -4.35 -7.41
C GLU A 52 -2.43 -3.26 -7.41
N SER A 53 -2.68 -2.10 -8.00
CA SER A 53 -1.73 -0.98 -8.04
C SER A 53 -2.42 0.36 -8.22
N SER A 54 -1.70 1.45 -7.95
CA SER A 54 -2.18 2.81 -8.20
C SER A 54 -1.01 3.78 -8.36
N ASN A 55 -1.23 4.87 -9.11
CA ASN A 55 -0.24 5.92 -9.34
C ASN A 55 -0.65 7.27 -8.72
N VAL A 56 -1.61 7.27 -7.79
CA VAL A 56 -2.01 8.46 -7.03
C VAL A 56 -1.60 8.32 -5.57
N ALA A 57 -1.34 9.44 -4.90
CA ALA A 57 -0.98 9.46 -3.48
C ALA A 57 -2.08 8.86 -2.57
N MET A 58 -3.35 9.05 -2.95
CA MET A 58 -4.54 8.63 -2.18
C MET A 58 -5.43 7.73 -3.04
N PRO A 59 -5.11 6.43 -3.18
CA PRO A 59 -5.92 5.49 -3.95
C PRO A 59 -7.27 5.17 -3.30
N GLY A 60 -7.42 5.38 -2.00
CA GLY A 60 -8.65 5.05 -1.27
C GLY A 60 -8.72 3.57 -0.91
N GLU A 61 -9.89 2.95 -1.05
CA GLU A 61 -10.13 1.57 -0.63
C GLU A 61 -9.52 0.53 -1.57
N VAL A 62 -8.78 -0.42 -1.00
CA VAL A 62 -8.27 -1.62 -1.69
C VAL A 62 -8.86 -2.86 -1.02
N THR A 63 -9.55 -3.69 -1.78
CA THR A 63 -10.28 -4.86 -1.26
C THR A 63 -9.44 -6.13 -1.32
N TYR A 64 -9.39 -6.89 -0.23
CA TYR A 64 -8.64 -8.15 -0.18
C TYR A 64 -9.59 -9.34 0.00
N SER A 65 -9.82 -10.10 -1.07
CA SER A 65 -10.81 -11.21 -1.08
C SER A 65 -10.24 -12.57 -0.71
N THR A 66 -8.91 -12.73 -0.73
CA THR A 66 -8.25 -14.02 -0.51
C THR A 66 -7.49 -14.02 0.81
N PRO A 67 -7.72 -15.01 1.71
CA PRO A 67 -6.92 -15.13 2.92
C PRO A 67 -5.43 -15.28 2.63
N GLY A 68 -4.59 -14.61 3.41
CA GLY A 68 -3.15 -14.55 3.17
C GLY A 68 -2.48 -13.42 3.92
N THR A 69 -1.17 -13.28 3.74
CA THR A 69 -0.42 -12.10 4.19
C THR A 69 0.15 -11.41 2.97
N PHE A 70 -0.19 -10.14 2.81
CA PHE A 70 0.25 -9.31 1.69
C PHE A 70 1.06 -8.13 2.20
N VAL A 71 2.00 -7.64 1.40
CA VAL A 71 2.83 -6.48 1.74
C VAL A 71 2.54 -5.39 0.73
N ALA A 72 1.78 -4.39 1.14
CA ALA A 72 1.58 -3.17 0.36
C ALA A 72 2.86 -2.32 0.41
N THR A 73 3.26 -1.78 -0.73
CA THR A 73 4.48 -0.97 -0.87
C THR A 73 4.15 0.36 -1.55
N PHE A 74 4.74 1.45 -1.06
CA PHE A 74 4.56 2.78 -1.63
C PHE A 74 5.90 3.40 -1.99
N THR A 75 6.09 3.72 -3.26
CA THR A 75 7.29 4.36 -3.80
C THR A 75 6.95 5.74 -4.32
N VAL A 76 7.83 6.70 -4.06
CA VAL A 76 7.77 8.05 -4.65
C VAL A 76 9.01 8.31 -5.49
N SER A 77 8.86 9.13 -6.52
CA SER A 77 9.99 9.63 -7.33
C SER A 77 10.00 11.14 -7.40
N ASP A 78 11.19 11.72 -7.49
CA ASP A 78 11.40 13.17 -7.59
C ASP A 78 11.53 13.67 -9.05
N ASP A 79 11.79 14.96 -9.23
CA ASP A 79 12.00 15.62 -10.52
C ASP A 79 13.38 15.35 -11.15
N ALA A 80 14.30 14.75 -10.40
CA ALA A 80 15.56 14.21 -10.91
C ALA A 80 15.42 12.74 -11.39
N GLY A 81 14.25 12.12 -11.19
CA GLY A 81 13.97 10.73 -11.52
C GLY A 81 14.53 9.71 -10.52
N ILE A 82 14.96 10.16 -9.33
CA ILE A 82 15.41 9.30 -8.24
C ILE A 82 14.16 8.78 -7.51
N THR A 83 14.24 7.54 -7.05
CA THR A 83 13.18 6.87 -6.27
C THR A 83 13.56 6.78 -4.80
N ASP A 84 12.56 6.67 -3.93
CA ASP A 84 12.79 6.34 -2.53
C ASP A 84 13.61 5.03 -2.41
N PRO A 85 14.82 5.07 -1.83
CA PRO A 85 15.68 3.89 -1.70
C PRO A 85 15.18 2.89 -0.65
N THR A 86 14.28 3.31 0.24
CA THR A 86 13.69 2.49 1.30
C THR A 86 12.17 2.68 1.36
N PRO A 87 11.43 2.26 0.32
CA PRO A 87 9.98 2.46 0.26
C PRO A 87 9.27 1.92 1.51
N PRO A 88 8.37 2.71 2.15
CA PRO A 88 7.58 2.22 3.27
C PRO A 88 6.65 1.08 2.85
N THR A 89 6.37 0.18 3.80
CA THR A 89 5.48 -0.97 3.59
C THR A 89 4.44 -1.12 4.70
N ARG A 90 3.37 -1.87 4.39
CA ARG A 90 2.34 -2.30 5.35
C ARG A 90 1.99 -3.77 5.12
N ALA A 91 2.02 -4.56 6.19
CA ALA A 91 1.51 -5.92 6.17
C ALA A 91 -0.01 -5.92 6.34
N ILE A 92 -0.68 -6.61 5.42
CA ILE A 92 -2.13 -6.83 5.40
C ILE A 92 -2.36 -8.31 5.65
N ILE A 93 -2.85 -8.65 6.85
CA ILE A 93 -3.16 -10.03 7.24
C ILE A 93 -4.65 -10.25 7.00
N VAL A 94 -4.96 -11.10 6.03
CA VAL A 94 -6.33 -11.41 5.64
C VAL A 94 -6.69 -12.78 6.17
N LEU A 95 -7.61 -12.81 7.12
CA LEU A 95 -8.12 -14.04 7.72
C LEU A 95 -9.32 -14.57 6.92
N PRO A 96 -9.57 -15.89 6.90
CA PRO A 96 -10.78 -16.44 6.31
C PRO A 96 -12.02 -15.94 7.05
N VAL A 97 -13.12 -15.72 6.31
CA VAL A 97 -14.43 -15.46 6.92
C VAL A 97 -14.86 -16.73 7.65
N PRO A 98 -15.14 -16.67 8.96
CA PRO A 98 -15.65 -17.83 9.69
C PRO A 98 -16.96 -18.29 9.04
N CYS A 99 -17.03 -19.55 8.64
CA CYS A 99 -18.29 -20.14 8.19
C CYS A 99 -19.19 -20.31 9.41
N LEU A 100 -20.00 -19.31 9.72
CA LEU A 100 -21.03 -19.40 10.74
C LEU A 100 -22.24 -20.14 10.14
N ILE A 101 -22.20 -21.47 10.24
CA ILE A 101 -23.37 -22.37 10.14
C ILE A 101 -24.05 -22.38 8.77
N LEU A 102 -23.61 -23.27 7.87
CA LEU A 102 -24.45 -24.01 6.90
C LEU A 102 -23.68 -25.14 6.17
N CYS A 103 -22.36 -25.29 6.37
CA CYS A 103 -21.56 -26.36 5.73
C CYS A 103 -21.70 -27.76 6.33
N ASN A 104 -22.84 -28.13 6.93
CA ASN A 104 -23.11 -29.52 7.31
C ASN A 104 -24.28 -30.10 6.51
N PRO A 105 -24.08 -30.49 5.23
CA PRO A 105 -24.97 -31.42 4.56
C PRO A 105 -24.57 -32.84 4.98
N PHE A 106 -24.98 -33.25 6.18
CA PHE A 106 -25.17 -34.66 6.50
C PHE A 106 -26.63 -34.84 6.94
#